data_AF-A0A7S0FGR8-F1
#
_entry.id   AF-A0A7S0FGR8-F1
#
_cell.length_a   1.000
_cell.length_b   1.000
_cell.length_c   1.000
_cell.angle_alpha   90.00
_cell.angle_beta   90.00
_cell.angle_gamma   90.00
#
_symmetry.space_group_name_H-M   'P 1'
#
loop_
_entity.id
_entity.type
_entity.pdbx_description
1 polymer ?
#
loop_
_entity_poly.entity_id
_entity_poly.type
_entity_poly.pdbx_seq_one_letter_code
_entity_poly.pdbx_strand_id
1 'polypeptide(L)'
;MPKIIGKAARVVEHDGLSIDEVVGNVATKDDTMSVALVKVSLPTAEPWLTLHYDEWFCVTKGRCDMRYINDEGKEEVLQVLRGQTCFVEKGERFRPEFPLGDTEYVPICLPAFRPDRCIREEGDVESDVTIKLKELHKEGTKPKSSGNSTEAKEEKYDSIDTLYHMCPKASWENAVKNDEAYFPPTFEADGNFIHATAVASNLMGVGNHFYRSNTEDWICLEISRAVLEKKCGIVTKFESAMPVGETETNENWEAMLFPHVYGGIPTCVEGVVAKTFPIKRGEDGSFLEIEGLTK
;
A
#
# COMPACT_ATOMS: atom_id res chain seq x y z
N MET A 1 26.43 5.74 -4.28
CA MET A 1 27.02 5.64 -5.64
C MET A 1 25.91 5.29 -6.61
N PRO A 2 25.85 5.88 -7.83
CA PRO A 2 24.88 5.49 -8.85
C PRO A 2 25.05 4.02 -9.27
N LYS A 3 23.95 3.32 -9.55
CA LYS A 3 23.94 1.91 -9.98
C LYS A 3 22.96 1.67 -11.12
N ILE A 4 23.27 0.70 -11.98
CA ILE A 4 22.34 0.18 -12.99
C ILE A 4 21.36 -0.77 -12.27
N ILE A 5 20.05 -0.59 -12.48
CA ILE A 5 19.00 -1.32 -11.76
C ILE A 5 18.26 -2.36 -12.61
N GLY A 6 18.44 -2.37 -13.93
CA GLY A 6 17.74 -3.31 -14.81
C GLY A 6 17.81 -2.95 -16.29
N LYS A 7 16.93 -3.58 -17.08
CA LYS A 7 16.70 -3.32 -18.50
C LYS A 7 15.19 -3.35 -18.78
N ALA A 8 14.78 -2.74 -19.89
CA ALA A 8 13.38 -2.75 -20.33
C ALA A 8 12.84 -4.18 -20.51
N ALA A 9 11.59 -4.40 -20.10
CA ALA A 9 10.83 -5.63 -20.32
C ALA A 9 9.55 -5.33 -21.10
N ARG A 10 9.34 -6.01 -22.23
CA ARG A 10 8.10 -5.90 -23.03
C ARG A 10 6.95 -6.55 -22.27
N VAL A 11 6.00 -5.76 -21.80
CA VAL A 11 4.83 -6.24 -21.02
C VAL A 11 3.54 -6.26 -21.84
N VAL A 12 3.43 -5.41 -22.86
CA VAL A 12 2.29 -5.44 -23.79
C VAL A 12 2.81 -5.33 -25.21
N GLU A 13 2.29 -6.17 -26.10
CA GLU A 13 2.44 -6.07 -27.55
C GLU A 13 1.13 -6.57 -28.17
N HIS A 14 0.32 -5.66 -28.69
CA HIS A 14 -0.98 -5.98 -29.28
C HIS A 14 -1.48 -4.85 -30.17
N ASP A 15 -1.88 -5.15 -31.41
CA ASP A 15 -2.61 -4.24 -32.33
C ASP A 15 -2.12 -2.79 -32.39
N GLY A 16 -0.80 -2.62 -32.45
CA GLY A 16 -0.15 -1.31 -32.55
C GLY A 16 0.06 -0.58 -31.22
N LEU A 17 -0.30 -1.19 -30.10
CA LEU A 17 0.12 -0.80 -28.75
C LEU A 17 1.31 -1.67 -28.31
N SER A 18 2.38 -1.00 -27.86
CA SER A 18 3.51 -1.64 -27.21
C SER A 18 3.85 -0.92 -25.91
N ILE A 19 4.13 -1.68 -24.85
CA ILE A 19 4.53 -1.16 -23.54
C ILE A 19 5.80 -1.89 -23.12
N ASP A 20 6.89 -1.13 -22.96
CA ASP A 20 8.15 -1.59 -22.40
C ASP A 20 8.31 -1.00 -20.98
N GLU A 21 8.14 -1.81 -19.94
CA GLU A 21 8.40 -1.38 -18.56
C GLU A 21 9.92 -1.25 -18.37
N VAL A 22 10.40 -0.09 -17.90
CA VAL A 22 11.82 0.15 -17.62
C VAL A 22 12.14 0.22 -16.13
N VAL A 23 11.15 0.56 -15.31
CA VAL A 23 11.18 0.50 -13.84
C VAL A 23 9.80 0.01 -13.39
N GLY A 24 9.75 -0.94 -12.45
CA GLY A 24 8.50 -1.44 -11.90
C GLY A 24 8.57 -2.92 -11.49
N ASN A 25 7.39 -3.51 -11.35
CA ASN A 25 7.19 -4.85 -10.80
C ASN A 25 7.75 -5.97 -11.69
N VAL A 26 7.89 -5.74 -13.00
CA VAL A 26 8.37 -6.72 -13.96
C VAL A 26 9.87 -6.55 -14.23
N ALA A 27 10.29 -5.36 -14.64
CA ALA A 27 11.62 -5.04 -15.15
C ALA A 27 12.69 -4.91 -14.06
N THR A 28 12.34 -4.30 -12.92
CA THR A 28 13.28 -4.04 -11.81
C THR A 28 12.89 -4.71 -10.50
N LYS A 29 11.72 -5.36 -10.44
CA LYS A 29 11.17 -6.01 -9.24
C LYS A 29 11.02 -5.03 -8.06
N ASP A 30 10.59 -3.81 -8.35
CA ASP A 30 10.43 -2.74 -7.38
C ASP A 30 9.03 -2.12 -7.52
N ASP A 31 8.28 -2.03 -6.42
CA ASP A 31 6.91 -1.54 -6.41
C ASP A 31 6.81 -0.03 -6.07
N THR A 32 7.93 0.66 -5.86
CA THR A 32 7.97 2.07 -5.44
C THR A 32 7.44 2.99 -6.55
N MET A 33 7.79 2.69 -7.80
CA MET A 33 7.44 3.52 -8.96
C MET A 33 7.44 2.67 -10.22
N SER A 34 6.56 2.99 -11.16
CA SER A 34 6.63 2.44 -12.52
C SER A 34 7.01 3.52 -13.51
N VAL A 35 7.85 3.15 -14.46
CA VAL A 35 8.16 3.95 -15.64
C VAL A 35 8.10 3.01 -16.83
N ALA A 36 7.31 3.37 -17.84
CA ALA A 36 7.21 2.59 -19.08
C ALA A 36 7.48 3.46 -20.31
N LEU A 37 7.90 2.82 -21.41
CA LEU A 37 7.95 3.44 -22.73
C LEU A 37 6.77 2.87 -23.52
N VAL A 38 5.81 3.72 -23.84
CA VAL A 38 4.59 3.30 -24.54
C VAL A 38 4.59 3.86 -25.95
N LYS A 39 4.21 3.02 -26.91
CA LYS A 39 3.99 3.40 -28.30
C LYS A 39 2.63 2.94 -28.76
N VAL A 40 1.91 3.85 -29.39
CA VAL A 40 0.60 3.65 -29.99
C VAL A 40 0.70 4.02 -31.45
N SER A 41 0.76 3.04 -32.35
CA SER A 41 0.96 3.28 -33.79
C SER A 41 -0.33 3.53 -34.55
N LEU A 42 -1.47 3.03 -34.06
CA LEU A 42 -2.78 3.13 -34.72
C LEU A 42 -3.77 3.96 -33.88
N PRO A 43 -4.79 4.57 -34.50
CA PRO A 43 -5.86 5.20 -33.76
C PRO A 43 -6.55 4.21 -32.82
N THR A 44 -6.60 4.54 -31.54
CA THR A 44 -7.22 3.68 -30.51
C THR A 44 -7.63 4.50 -29.30
N ALA A 45 -8.31 3.88 -28.35
CA ALA A 45 -8.63 4.43 -27.04
C ALA A 45 -8.59 3.31 -26.01
N GLU A 46 -8.17 3.65 -24.80
CA GLU A 46 -8.42 2.78 -23.65
C GLU A 46 -9.91 2.87 -23.24
N PRO A 47 -10.41 1.91 -22.44
CA PRO A 47 -11.66 2.09 -21.70
C PRO A 47 -11.55 3.26 -20.71
N TRP A 48 -12.65 3.57 -20.01
CA TRP A 48 -12.55 4.44 -18.83
C TRP A 48 -11.71 3.77 -17.75
N LEU A 49 -10.83 4.56 -17.16
CA LEU A 49 -9.85 4.13 -16.17
C LEU A 49 -10.05 4.92 -14.89
N THR A 50 -9.89 4.23 -13.76
CA THR A 50 -9.69 4.84 -12.45
C THR A 50 -8.47 4.21 -11.79
N LEU A 51 -7.46 5.03 -11.48
CA LEU A 51 -6.20 4.56 -10.93
C LEU A 51 -6.21 4.65 -9.41
N HIS A 52 -5.69 3.62 -8.75
CA HIS A 52 -5.45 3.64 -7.30
C HIS A 52 -4.05 4.19 -6.94
N TYR A 53 -3.43 4.91 -7.87
CA TYR A 53 -2.13 5.55 -7.77
C TYR A 53 -2.11 6.83 -8.60
N ASP A 54 -1.14 7.69 -8.31
CA ASP A 54 -0.91 8.90 -9.10
C ASP A 54 -0.16 8.57 -10.39
N GLU A 55 -0.50 9.24 -11.50
CA GLU A 55 0.17 9.07 -12.79
C GLU A 55 0.57 10.42 -13.41
N TRP A 56 1.83 10.50 -13.86
CA TRP A 56 2.30 11.54 -14.77
C TRP A 56 2.41 10.97 -16.17
N PHE A 57 1.54 11.43 -17.06
CA PHE A 57 1.45 11.00 -18.45
C PHE A 57 2.24 11.97 -19.35
N CYS A 58 3.48 11.63 -19.67
CA CYS A 58 4.39 12.49 -20.44
C CYS A 58 4.38 12.13 -21.93
N VAL A 59 3.81 12.99 -22.79
CA VAL A 59 3.76 12.74 -24.24
C VAL A 59 5.08 13.15 -24.88
N THR A 60 5.79 12.22 -25.51
CA THR A 60 7.10 12.45 -26.14
C THR A 60 7.00 12.56 -27.67
N LYS A 61 5.95 12.00 -28.28
CA LYS A 61 5.60 12.13 -29.70
C LYS A 61 4.07 12.12 -29.87
N GLY A 62 3.55 12.87 -30.84
CA GLY A 62 2.13 12.87 -31.16
C GLY A 62 1.28 13.64 -30.14
N ARG A 63 0.08 13.12 -29.85
CA ARG A 63 -0.84 13.67 -28.85
C ARG A 63 -1.72 12.58 -28.23
N CYS A 64 -2.24 12.88 -27.04
CA CYS A 64 -3.30 12.12 -26.37
C CYS A 64 -4.45 13.07 -26.03
N ASP A 65 -5.68 12.66 -26.31
CA ASP A 65 -6.89 13.36 -25.88
C ASP A 65 -7.38 12.68 -24.60
N MET A 66 -7.22 13.33 -23.45
CA MET A 66 -7.65 12.83 -22.14
C MET A 66 -9.09 13.25 -21.89
N ARG A 67 -10.04 12.31 -21.96
CA ARG A 67 -11.42 12.58 -21.53
C ARG A 67 -11.53 12.47 -20.02
N TYR A 68 -12.27 13.36 -19.39
CA TYR A 68 -12.59 13.34 -17.96
C TYR A 68 -13.97 13.94 -17.72
N ILE A 69 -14.51 13.75 -16.51
CA ILE A 69 -15.77 14.36 -16.09
C ILE A 69 -15.43 15.52 -15.16
N ASN A 70 -15.83 16.74 -15.50
CA ASN A 70 -15.57 17.92 -14.68
C ASN A 70 -16.48 17.97 -13.44
N ASP A 71 -16.26 18.94 -12.55
CA ASP A 71 -17.04 19.15 -11.33
C ASP A 71 -18.54 19.38 -11.56
N GLU A 72 -18.95 19.75 -12.78
CA GLU A 72 -20.36 19.91 -13.17
C GLU A 72 -20.99 18.61 -13.70
N GLY A 73 -20.25 17.50 -13.71
CA GLY A 73 -20.68 16.22 -14.25
C GLY A 73 -20.67 16.16 -15.79
N LYS A 74 -19.98 17.09 -16.46
CA LYS A 74 -19.88 17.13 -17.94
C LYS A 74 -18.58 16.52 -18.41
N GLU A 75 -18.65 15.77 -19.51
CA GLU A 75 -17.47 15.26 -20.18
C GLU A 75 -16.71 16.39 -20.88
N GLU A 76 -15.42 16.48 -20.59
CA GLU A 76 -14.47 17.39 -21.22
C GLU A 76 -13.27 16.63 -21.78
N VAL A 77 -12.51 17.30 -22.64
CA VAL A 77 -11.31 16.74 -23.28
C VAL A 77 -10.13 17.67 -23.06
N LEU A 78 -9.10 17.16 -22.39
CA LEU A 78 -7.80 17.80 -22.28
C LEU A 78 -6.85 17.22 -23.32
N GLN A 79 -6.40 18.04 -24.28
CA GLN A 79 -5.40 17.61 -25.26
C GLN A 79 -3.99 17.76 -24.68
N VAL A 80 -3.28 16.64 -24.60
CA VAL A 80 -1.89 16.56 -24.15
C VAL A 80 -1.01 16.35 -25.37
N LEU A 81 -0.27 17.39 -25.76
CA LEU A 81 0.59 17.39 -26.93
C LEU A 81 2.02 16.97 -26.57
N ARG A 82 2.81 16.61 -27.58
CA ARG A 82 4.26 16.39 -27.43
C ARG A 82 4.93 17.48 -26.57
N GLY A 83 5.68 17.03 -25.57
CA GLY A 83 6.44 17.86 -24.63
C GLY A 83 5.61 18.30 -23.43
N GLN A 84 4.32 17.98 -23.37
CA GLN A 84 3.47 18.23 -22.22
C GLN A 84 3.35 16.98 -21.35
N THR A 85 3.04 17.19 -20.09
CA THR A 85 2.77 16.12 -19.12
C THR A 85 1.45 16.43 -18.46
N CYS A 86 0.54 15.46 -18.49
CA CYS A 86 -0.71 15.50 -17.74
C CYS A 86 -0.49 14.77 -16.41
N PHE A 87 -1.05 15.31 -15.34
CA PHE A 87 -1.13 14.64 -14.05
C PHE A 87 -2.55 14.10 -13.89
N VAL A 88 -2.66 12.81 -13.56
CA VAL A 88 -3.90 12.14 -13.20
C VAL A 88 -3.77 11.75 -11.74
N GLU A 89 -4.55 12.39 -10.89
CA GLU A 89 -4.58 12.12 -9.45
C GLU A 89 -5.23 10.76 -9.18
N LYS A 90 -4.75 10.07 -8.15
CA LYS A 90 -5.38 8.84 -7.66
C LYS A 90 -6.89 9.06 -7.45
N GLY A 91 -7.70 8.13 -7.97
CA GLY A 91 -9.15 8.16 -7.88
C GLY A 91 -9.83 8.95 -9.00
N GLU A 92 -9.07 9.71 -9.79
CA GLU A 92 -9.62 10.43 -10.95
C GLU A 92 -10.06 9.44 -12.04
N ARG A 93 -11.23 9.69 -12.63
CA ARG A 93 -11.79 8.86 -13.70
C ARG A 93 -11.55 9.54 -15.05
N PHE A 94 -10.76 8.89 -15.89
CA PHE A 94 -10.32 9.44 -17.16
C PHE A 94 -10.29 8.39 -18.26
N ARG A 95 -10.18 8.82 -19.52
CA ARG A 95 -10.08 7.93 -20.67
C ARG A 95 -9.10 8.48 -21.70
N PRO A 96 -7.90 7.90 -21.84
CA PRO A 96 -6.95 8.31 -22.84
C PRO A 96 -7.37 7.83 -24.24
N GLU A 97 -7.43 8.76 -25.17
CA GLU A 97 -7.68 8.50 -26.59
C GLU A 97 -6.50 8.94 -27.44
N PHE A 98 -6.16 8.11 -28.42
CA PHE A 98 -5.08 8.35 -29.38
C PHE A 98 -5.70 8.48 -30.78
N PRO A 99 -6.43 9.56 -31.10
CA PRO A 99 -7.24 9.64 -32.30
C PRO A 99 -6.46 9.56 -33.62
N LEU A 100 -5.15 9.85 -33.59
CA LEU A 100 -4.28 9.80 -34.76
C LEU A 100 -3.35 8.58 -34.77
N GLY A 101 -3.25 7.83 -33.67
CA GLY A 101 -2.10 6.96 -33.44
C GLY A 101 -0.78 7.74 -33.49
N ASP A 102 0.30 7.06 -33.89
CA ASP A 102 1.68 7.57 -33.92
C ASP A 102 2.11 8.37 -32.67
N THR A 103 1.60 7.96 -31.50
CA THR A 103 1.85 8.61 -30.22
C THR A 103 2.84 7.76 -29.42
N GLU A 104 3.86 8.42 -28.87
CA GLU A 104 4.75 7.83 -27.87
C GLU A 104 4.62 8.63 -26.58
N TYR A 105 4.56 7.93 -25.44
CA TYR A 105 4.46 8.57 -24.13
C TYR A 105 5.16 7.72 -23.06
N VAL A 106 5.44 8.38 -21.94
CA VAL A 106 6.06 7.78 -20.75
C VAL A 106 5.09 8.00 -19.59
N PRO A 107 4.32 6.98 -19.18
CA PRO A 107 3.60 7.02 -17.91
C PRO A 107 4.60 6.79 -16.77
N ILE A 108 4.44 7.57 -15.72
CA ILE A 108 5.19 7.44 -14.47
C ILE A 108 4.16 7.29 -13.36
N CYS A 109 4.18 6.19 -12.63
CA CYS A 109 3.17 5.87 -11.62
C CYS A 109 3.79 5.75 -10.23
N LEU A 110 3.11 6.26 -9.20
CA LEU A 110 3.48 6.05 -7.79
C LEU A 110 2.27 5.58 -6.95
N PRO A 111 2.29 4.36 -6.38
CA PRO A 111 3.31 3.30 -6.53
C PRO A 111 3.35 2.70 -7.95
N ALA A 112 4.21 1.70 -8.16
CA ALA A 112 4.33 1.05 -9.46
C ALA A 112 2.99 0.46 -9.96
N PHE A 113 2.82 0.46 -11.28
CA PHE A 113 1.69 -0.14 -11.97
C PHE A 113 1.49 -1.60 -11.54
N ARG A 114 0.24 -1.92 -11.23
CA ARG A 114 -0.26 -3.28 -11.15
C ARG A 114 -1.70 -3.34 -11.68
N PRO A 115 -2.11 -4.44 -12.33
CA PRO A 115 -3.46 -4.59 -12.87
C PRO A 115 -4.56 -4.45 -11.80
N ASP A 116 -4.31 -4.90 -10.57
CA ASP A 116 -5.24 -4.80 -9.45
C ASP A 116 -5.39 -3.37 -8.89
N ARG A 117 -4.56 -2.42 -9.33
CA ARG A 117 -4.62 -1.00 -8.97
C ARG A 117 -5.19 -0.11 -10.08
N CYS A 118 -5.61 -0.70 -11.19
CA CYS A 118 -6.13 0.00 -12.36
C CYS A 118 -7.52 -0.55 -12.67
N ILE A 119 -8.56 0.17 -12.28
CA ILE A 119 -9.93 -0.18 -12.64
C ILE A 119 -10.11 0.15 -14.12
N ARG A 120 -10.50 -0.84 -14.91
CA ARG A 120 -10.77 -0.71 -16.33
C ARG A 120 -12.25 -1.02 -16.57
N GLU A 121 -13.00 -0.06 -17.09
CA GLU A 121 -14.41 -0.25 -17.47
C GLU A 121 -14.52 -0.89 -18.86
N GLU A 122 -14.04 -2.13 -18.94
CA GLU A 122 -14.26 -3.00 -20.09
C GLU A 122 -15.67 -3.60 -19.98
N GLY A 123 -16.36 -3.83 -21.11
CA GLY A 123 -17.68 -4.48 -21.11
C GLY A 123 -17.61 -5.93 -20.59
N ASP A 124 -18.63 -6.76 -20.86
CA ASP A 124 -18.71 -8.15 -20.35
C ASP A 124 -17.56 -9.10 -20.83
N VAL A 125 -16.61 -8.62 -21.62
CA VAL A 125 -15.47 -9.38 -22.15
C VAL A 125 -14.17 -8.65 -21.82
N GLU A 126 -13.29 -9.29 -21.05
CA GLU A 126 -11.95 -8.77 -20.76
C GLU A 126 -11.11 -8.66 -22.04
N SER A 127 -10.33 -7.58 -22.17
CA SER A 127 -9.43 -7.38 -23.31
C SER A 127 -8.18 -8.27 -23.24
N ASP A 128 -7.59 -8.58 -24.39
CA ASP A 128 -6.31 -9.31 -24.49
C ASP A 128 -5.17 -8.62 -23.71
N VAL A 129 -5.24 -7.28 -23.61
CA VAL A 129 -4.32 -6.46 -22.81
C VAL A 129 -4.47 -6.79 -21.32
N THR A 130 -5.70 -6.81 -20.81
CA THR A 130 -6.01 -7.15 -19.42
C THR A 130 -5.53 -8.56 -19.07
N ILE A 131 -5.79 -9.55 -19.95
CA ILE A 131 -5.37 -10.94 -19.74
C ILE A 131 -3.84 -11.04 -19.64
N LYS A 132 -3.12 -10.46 -20.61
CA LYS A 132 -1.66 -10.54 -20.68
C LYS A 132 -0.96 -9.83 -19.53
N LEU A 133 -1.49 -8.67 -19.12
CA LEU A 133 -1.01 -7.97 -17.93
C LEU A 133 -1.22 -8.83 -16.67
N LYS A 134 -2.39 -9.47 -16.51
CA LYS A 134 -2.62 -10.39 -15.38
C LYS A 134 -1.65 -11.58 -15.39
N GLU A 135 -1.32 -12.15 -16.55
CA GLU A 135 -0.38 -13.28 -16.66
C GLU A 135 1.05 -12.89 -16.28
N LEU A 136 1.55 -11.77 -16.79
CA LEU A 136 2.90 -11.28 -16.48
C LEU A 136 3.07 -10.94 -14.99
N HIS A 137 2.00 -10.45 -14.37
CA HIS A 137 1.95 -10.20 -12.94
C HIS A 137 1.67 -11.47 -12.11
N LYS A 138 1.43 -12.65 -12.71
CA LYS A 138 1.37 -13.95 -12.03
C LYS A 138 2.73 -14.68 -12.05
N GLU A 139 3.53 -14.54 -13.10
CA GLU A 139 4.85 -15.22 -13.18
C GLU A 139 5.93 -14.58 -12.28
N GLY A 140 5.76 -13.31 -11.90
CA GLY A 140 6.59 -12.63 -10.89
C GLY A 140 6.10 -12.78 -9.45
N THR A 141 4.95 -13.43 -9.24
CA THR A 141 4.25 -13.39 -7.96
C THR A 141 3.49 -14.70 -7.75
N LYS A 142 4.00 -15.56 -6.87
CA LYS A 142 3.13 -16.56 -6.24
C LYS A 142 1.92 -15.80 -5.65
N PRO A 143 0.69 -16.28 -5.87
CA PRO A 143 -0.51 -15.48 -5.67
C PRO A 143 -0.76 -15.27 -4.17
N LYS A 144 -1.00 -14.02 -3.75
CA LYS A 144 -1.85 -13.73 -2.59
C LYS A 144 -3.17 -13.20 -3.15
N SER A 145 -4.25 -13.91 -2.84
CA SER A 145 -5.61 -13.63 -3.32
C SER A 145 -6.13 -12.31 -2.76
N SER A 146 -6.29 -11.29 -3.59
CA SER A 146 -6.97 -10.05 -3.24
C SER A 146 -8.44 -10.11 -3.67
N GLY A 147 -9.33 -10.35 -2.71
CA GLY A 147 -10.77 -10.16 -2.85
C GLY A 147 -11.19 -8.72 -2.52
N ASN A 148 -11.85 -8.09 -3.49
CA ASN A 148 -12.76 -6.93 -3.48
C ASN A 148 -12.88 -5.95 -2.27
N SER A 149 -13.02 -4.68 -2.69
CA SER A 149 -13.68 -3.51 -2.07
C SER A 149 -13.10 -2.97 -0.76
N THR A 150 -12.25 -1.94 -0.87
CA THR A 150 -11.63 -1.19 0.23
C THR A 150 -12.44 0.03 0.67
N GLU A 151 -13.13 0.72 -0.23
CA GLU A 151 -13.79 2.01 0.10
C GLU A 151 -14.94 1.87 1.11
N ALA A 152 -15.74 0.81 1.04
CA ALA A 152 -16.79 0.55 2.03
C ALA A 152 -16.26 -0.02 3.38
N LYS A 153 -14.98 -0.42 3.45
CA LYS A 153 -14.38 -0.99 4.67
C LYS A 153 -13.72 0.07 5.53
N GLU A 154 -13.09 1.10 4.97
CA GLU A 154 -12.41 2.16 5.72
C GLU A 154 -13.37 2.96 6.63
N GLU A 155 -14.58 3.29 6.19
CA GLU A 155 -15.60 4.01 7.00
C GLU A 155 -15.94 3.29 8.31
N LYS A 156 -15.80 1.96 8.38
CA LYS A 156 -16.05 1.18 9.61
C LYS A 156 -14.98 1.42 10.68
N TYR A 157 -13.75 1.73 10.30
CA TYR A 157 -12.60 1.84 11.20
C TYR A 157 -12.26 3.28 11.59
N ASP A 158 -12.85 4.28 10.94
CA ASP A 158 -12.67 5.71 11.25
C ASP A 158 -13.09 6.08 12.67
N SER A 159 -14.05 5.35 13.23
CA SER A 159 -14.52 5.56 14.61
C SER A 159 -13.62 4.93 15.69
N ILE A 160 -12.61 4.15 15.31
CA ILE A 160 -11.73 3.45 16.26
C ILE A 160 -10.63 4.40 16.74
N ASP A 161 -10.69 4.75 18.02
CA ASP A 161 -9.64 5.54 18.68
C ASP A 161 -8.59 4.68 19.40
N THR A 162 -9.01 3.61 20.08
CA THR A 162 -8.12 2.81 20.92
C THR A 162 -7.43 1.71 20.13
N LEU A 163 -6.10 1.73 20.14
CA LEU A 163 -5.24 0.75 19.49
C LEU A 163 -4.39 0.02 20.53
N TYR A 164 -4.00 -1.21 20.22
CA TYR A 164 -3.16 -2.03 21.08
C TYR A 164 -1.91 -2.48 20.34
N HIS A 165 -0.75 -2.24 20.94
CA HIS A 165 0.56 -2.67 20.44
C HIS A 165 1.28 -3.49 21.50
N MET A 166 1.95 -4.58 21.13
CA MET A 166 2.81 -5.32 22.07
C MET A 166 4.27 -5.09 21.76
N CYS A 167 5.09 -4.97 22.79
CA CYS A 167 6.53 -4.79 22.67
C CYS A 167 7.30 -5.42 23.83
N PRO A 168 8.62 -5.67 23.67
CA PRO A 168 9.48 -6.01 24.78
C PRO A 168 9.50 -4.86 25.79
N LYS A 169 9.26 -5.19 27.05
CA LYS A 169 9.14 -4.25 28.18
C LYS A 169 10.38 -3.36 28.30
N ALA A 170 11.57 -3.97 28.21
CA ALA A 170 12.83 -3.26 28.33
C ALA A 170 13.02 -2.19 27.25
N SER A 171 12.56 -2.46 26.02
CA SER A 171 12.66 -1.52 24.90
C SER A 171 11.77 -0.30 25.13
N TRP A 172 10.53 -0.52 25.58
CA TRP A 172 9.62 0.57 25.94
C TRP A 172 10.13 1.39 27.12
N GLU A 173 10.54 0.74 28.21
CA GLU A 173 11.05 1.42 29.40
C GLU A 173 12.32 2.23 29.11
N ASN A 174 13.17 1.75 28.20
CA ASN A 174 14.34 2.50 27.74
C ASN A 174 13.92 3.77 26.97
N ALA A 175 12.96 3.67 26.05
CA ALA A 175 12.45 4.84 25.33
C ALA A 175 11.84 5.88 26.30
N VAL A 176 11.04 5.44 27.27
CA VAL A 176 10.45 6.31 28.30
C VAL A 176 11.54 6.98 29.14
N LYS A 177 12.55 6.22 29.57
CA LYS A 177 13.64 6.74 30.40
C LYS A 177 14.45 7.82 29.69
N ASN A 178 14.64 7.70 28.37
CA ASN A 178 15.44 8.63 27.58
C ASN A 178 14.63 9.77 26.96
N ASP A 179 13.32 9.84 27.23
CA ASP A 179 12.42 10.83 26.61
C ASP A 179 12.36 10.72 25.08
N GLU A 180 12.46 9.50 24.57
CA GLU A 180 12.52 9.18 23.14
C GLU A 180 11.21 8.54 22.65
N ALA A 181 10.92 8.65 21.37
CA ALA A 181 9.86 7.85 20.77
C ALA A 181 10.27 6.38 20.72
N TYR A 182 9.34 5.48 21.00
CA TYR A 182 9.55 4.04 20.86
C TYR A 182 9.40 3.62 19.40
N PHE A 183 10.33 2.77 18.94
CA PHE A 183 10.27 2.08 17.66
C PHE A 183 10.53 0.59 17.88
N PRO A 184 9.76 -0.32 17.24
CA PRO A 184 10.05 -1.75 17.29
C PRO A 184 11.35 -2.08 16.54
N PRO A 185 12.05 -3.18 16.89
CA PRO A 185 13.30 -3.56 16.23
C PRO A 185 13.19 -3.73 14.71
N THR A 186 12.01 -4.09 14.21
CA THR A 186 11.72 -4.31 12.79
C THR A 186 11.17 -3.08 12.07
N PHE A 187 11.06 -1.91 12.74
CA PHE A 187 10.38 -0.73 12.20
C PHE A 187 10.79 -0.35 10.76
N GLU A 188 12.08 -0.27 10.47
CA GLU A 188 12.56 0.06 9.11
C GLU A 188 12.28 -1.05 8.10
N ALA A 189 12.44 -2.31 8.51
CA ALA A 189 12.19 -3.48 7.67
C ALA A 189 10.70 -3.66 7.35
N ASP A 190 9.84 -3.27 8.28
CA ASP A 190 8.38 -3.34 8.14
C ASP A 190 7.84 -2.21 7.25
N GLY A 191 8.65 -1.22 6.87
CA GLY A 191 8.22 -0.09 6.04
C GLY A 191 7.92 1.18 6.81
N ASN A 192 8.59 1.38 7.95
CA ASN A 192 8.48 2.54 8.84
C ASN A 192 7.09 2.71 9.48
N PHE A 193 6.49 1.60 9.89
CA PHE A 193 5.27 1.61 10.70
C PHE A 193 5.32 0.60 11.85
N ILE A 194 4.45 0.82 12.82
CA ILE A 194 4.27 -0.05 13.98
C ILE A 194 2.98 -0.85 13.81
N HIS A 195 3.09 -2.17 13.94
CA HIS A 195 1.93 -3.06 13.93
C HIS A 195 1.10 -2.92 15.21
N ALA A 196 -0.19 -2.68 15.06
CA ALA A 196 -1.15 -2.65 16.16
C ALA A 196 -2.41 -3.46 15.82
N THR A 197 -3.34 -3.54 16.78
CA THR A 197 -4.69 -4.10 16.58
C THR A 197 -5.73 -3.24 17.28
N ALA A 198 -6.92 -3.14 16.73
CA ALA A 198 -8.08 -2.53 17.42
C ALA A 198 -8.71 -3.47 18.46
N VAL A 199 -8.37 -4.77 18.40
CA VAL A 199 -8.92 -5.81 19.28
C VAL A 199 -7.79 -6.46 20.05
N ALA A 200 -7.69 -6.17 21.34
CA ALA A 200 -6.58 -6.61 22.19
C ALA A 200 -6.37 -8.13 22.22
N SER A 201 -7.44 -8.94 22.16
CA SER A 201 -7.32 -10.41 22.17
C SER A 201 -6.60 -10.97 20.94
N ASN A 202 -6.58 -10.24 19.81
CA ASN A 202 -5.84 -10.66 18.62
C ASN A 202 -4.33 -10.72 18.87
N LEU A 203 -3.82 -9.92 19.82
CA LEU A 203 -2.41 -9.88 20.18
C LEU A 203 -1.89 -11.26 20.62
N MET A 204 -2.70 -12.11 21.25
CA MET A 204 -2.21 -13.44 21.66
C MET A 204 -1.86 -14.31 20.46
N GLY A 205 -2.67 -14.28 19.39
CA GLY A 205 -2.36 -14.96 18.14
C GLY A 205 -1.11 -14.38 17.48
N VAL A 206 -0.99 -13.04 17.44
CA VAL A 206 0.17 -12.33 16.90
C VAL A 206 1.45 -12.71 17.64
N GLY A 207 1.45 -12.64 18.97
CA GLY A 207 2.60 -12.98 19.80
C GLY A 207 3.06 -14.43 19.62
N ASN A 208 2.10 -15.37 19.58
CA ASN A 208 2.42 -16.78 19.36
C ASN A 208 2.94 -17.09 17.95
N HIS A 209 2.60 -16.29 16.96
CA HIS A 209 3.04 -16.47 15.58
C HIS A 209 4.42 -15.83 15.33
N PHE A 210 4.60 -14.57 15.72
CA PHE A 210 5.80 -13.79 15.38
C PHE A 210 6.89 -13.81 16.46
N TYR A 211 6.51 -13.90 17.75
CA TYR A 211 7.42 -13.57 18.86
C TYR A 211 7.59 -14.69 19.88
N ARG A 212 7.01 -15.87 19.64
CA ARG A 212 7.02 -17.00 20.59
C ARG A 212 8.42 -17.40 21.06
N SER A 213 9.42 -17.32 20.18
CA SER A 213 10.82 -17.66 20.47
C SER A 213 11.59 -16.58 21.22
N ASN A 214 11.11 -15.34 21.24
CA ASN A 214 11.72 -14.26 22.03
C ASN A 214 11.50 -14.57 23.52
N THR A 215 12.51 -14.40 24.38
CA THR A 215 12.44 -14.75 25.82
C THR A 215 12.33 -13.54 26.74
N GLU A 216 12.23 -12.33 26.20
CA GLU A 216 12.08 -11.11 26.99
C GLU A 216 10.70 -11.05 27.65
N ASP A 217 10.56 -10.13 28.61
CA ASP A 217 9.28 -9.74 29.16
C ASP A 217 8.56 -8.83 28.16
N TRP A 218 7.25 -9.05 27.98
CA TRP A 218 6.43 -8.29 27.05
C TRP A 218 5.34 -7.52 27.78
N ILE A 219 4.97 -6.37 27.20
CA ILE A 219 3.84 -5.55 27.65
C ILE A 219 2.95 -5.22 26.45
N CYS A 220 1.69 -4.90 26.74
CA CYS A 220 0.75 -4.31 25.80
C CYS A 220 0.57 -2.82 26.12
N LEU A 221 0.68 -1.97 25.11
CA LEU A 221 0.40 -0.54 25.18
C LEU A 221 -1.01 -0.30 24.63
N GLU A 222 -1.83 0.43 25.39
CA GLU A 222 -3.10 1.00 24.92
C GLU A 222 -2.84 2.42 24.44
N ILE A 223 -3.03 2.64 23.14
CA ILE A 223 -2.62 3.85 22.42
C ILE A 223 -3.86 4.58 21.91
N SER A 224 -3.91 5.90 22.05
CA SER A 224 -4.96 6.73 21.44
C SER A 224 -4.54 7.22 20.05
N ARG A 225 -5.29 6.79 19.04
CA ARG A 225 -5.15 7.22 17.63
C ARG A 225 -5.37 8.73 17.50
N ALA A 226 -6.41 9.28 18.11
CA ALA A 226 -6.73 10.70 18.00
C ALA A 226 -5.63 11.58 18.60
N VAL A 227 -4.95 11.14 19.67
CA VAL A 227 -3.83 11.89 20.24
C VAL A 227 -2.61 11.80 19.33
N LEU A 228 -2.27 10.62 18.80
CA LEU A 228 -1.20 10.45 17.82
C LEU A 228 -1.39 11.37 16.60
N GLU A 229 -2.60 11.37 16.02
CA GLU A 229 -2.89 12.17 14.83
C GLU A 229 -2.90 13.66 15.15
N LYS A 230 -3.66 14.09 16.17
CA LYS A 230 -3.91 15.52 16.42
C LYS A 230 -2.78 16.24 17.15
N LYS A 231 -2.01 15.54 17.99
CA LYS A 231 -0.90 16.17 18.74
C LYS A 231 0.46 15.90 18.11
N CYS A 232 0.64 14.80 17.39
CA CYS A 232 1.94 14.39 16.89
C CYS A 232 2.03 14.35 15.37
N GLY A 233 0.91 14.44 14.64
CA GLY A 233 0.89 14.29 13.18
C GLY A 233 1.24 12.87 12.72
N ILE A 234 1.09 11.88 13.61
CA ILE A 234 1.40 10.48 13.33
C ILE A 234 0.12 9.79 12.85
N VAL A 235 0.14 9.29 11.62
CA VAL A 235 -1.03 8.75 10.94
C VAL A 235 -1.17 7.25 11.19
N THR A 236 -2.41 6.79 11.39
CA THR A 236 -2.73 5.37 11.42
C THR A 236 -3.52 4.99 10.18
N LYS A 237 -3.15 3.90 9.50
CA LYS A 237 -3.93 3.32 8.38
C LYS A 237 -4.38 1.91 8.74
N PHE A 238 -5.60 1.56 8.36
CA PHE A 238 -6.12 0.20 8.52
C PHE A 238 -5.90 -0.58 7.23
N GLU A 239 -4.93 -1.50 7.25
CA GLU A 239 -4.47 -2.20 6.05
C GLU A 239 -4.48 -3.72 6.30
N SER A 240 -4.37 -4.51 5.22
CA SER A 240 -4.26 -5.97 5.36
C SER A 240 -3.06 -6.37 6.22
N ALA A 241 -3.12 -7.56 6.82
CA ALA A 241 -2.01 -8.09 7.62
C ALA A 241 -0.68 -8.06 6.84
N MET A 242 0.34 -7.43 7.43
CA MET A 242 1.69 -7.32 6.86
C MET A 242 2.67 -8.21 7.63
N PRO A 243 3.72 -8.75 6.97
CA PRO A 243 4.81 -9.48 7.63
C PRO A 243 5.47 -8.66 8.74
N VAL A 244 6.10 -9.33 9.69
CA VAL A 244 6.93 -8.70 10.72
C VAL A 244 8.38 -9.17 10.52
N GLY A 245 9.25 -8.25 10.13
CA GLY A 245 10.60 -8.56 9.67
C GLY A 245 10.57 -9.59 8.54
N GLU A 246 11.28 -10.70 8.73
CA GLU A 246 11.32 -11.80 7.75
C GLU A 246 10.18 -12.83 7.91
N THR A 247 9.30 -12.64 8.90
CA THR A 247 8.24 -13.62 9.21
C THR A 247 6.95 -13.24 8.51
N GLU A 248 6.48 -14.10 7.60
CA GLU A 248 5.22 -13.95 6.87
C GLU A 248 3.99 -14.03 7.77
N THR A 249 2.87 -13.44 7.31
CA THR A 249 1.56 -13.53 7.96
C THR A 249 0.92 -14.92 7.77
N ASN A 250 -0.19 -15.18 8.47
CA ASN A 250 -0.98 -16.40 8.26
C ASN A 250 -2.21 -16.13 7.36
N GLU A 251 -2.71 -17.18 6.70
CA GLU A 251 -3.87 -17.11 5.80
C GLU A 251 -5.15 -16.66 6.53
N ASN A 252 -5.25 -16.93 7.84
CA ASN A 252 -6.42 -16.59 8.65
C ASN A 252 -6.59 -15.08 8.90
N TRP A 253 -5.57 -14.27 8.61
CA TRP A 253 -5.59 -12.81 8.82
C TRP A 253 -5.76 -12.01 7.53
N GLU A 254 -5.76 -12.65 6.36
CA GLU A 254 -5.86 -11.97 5.06
C GLU A 254 -7.15 -11.15 4.88
N ALA A 255 -8.23 -11.56 5.54
CA ALA A 255 -9.52 -10.87 5.49
C ALA A 255 -9.69 -9.75 6.54
N MET A 256 -8.74 -9.59 7.48
CA MET A 256 -8.80 -8.60 8.56
C MET A 256 -7.93 -7.39 8.23
N LEU A 257 -8.41 -6.20 8.62
CA LEU A 257 -7.61 -4.97 8.60
C LEU A 257 -6.99 -4.73 9.98
N PHE A 258 -5.71 -4.39 9.97
CA PHE A 258 -4.91 -4.06 11.13
C PHE A 258 -4.45 -2.61 11.05
N PRO A 259 -4.50 -1.86 12.16
CA PRO A 259 -3.93 -0.53 12.23
C PRO A 259 -2.40 -0.59 12.17
N HIS A 260 -1.82 0.11 11.19
CA HIS A 260 -0.40 0.42 11.10
C HIS A 260 -0.17 1.89 11.45
N VAL A 261 0.68 2.15 12.44
CA VAL A 261 1.01 3.50 12.92
C VAL A 261 2.29 3.96 12.25
N TYR A 262 2.22 4.96 11.38
CA TYR A 262 3.35 5.46 10.58
C TYR A 262 4.18 6.49 11.36
N GLY A 263 5.01 5.97 12.26
CA GLY A 263 5.89 6.75 13.12
C GLY A 263 6.17 6.02 14.43
N GLY A 264 7.14 6.52 15.20
CA GLY A 264 7.42 6.02 16.55
C GLY A 264 6.34 6.47 17.54
N ILE A 265 6.10 5.70 18.60
CA ILE A 265 5.14 6.08 19.65
C ILE A 265 5.83 7.07 20.61
N PRO A 266 5.43 8.35 20.66
CA PRO A 266 6.07 9.32 21.56
C PRO A 266 5.79 8.97 23.02
N THR A 267 6.85 8.84 23.82
CA THR A 267 6.74 8.51 25.25
C THR A 267 6.41 9.74 26.11
N CYS A 268 6.75 10.93 25.62
CA CYS A 268 6.65 12.19 26.35
C CYS A 268 5.31 12.95 26.13
N VAL A 269 4.49 12.52 25.17
CA VAL A 269 3.24 13.20 24.83
C VAL A 269 2.09 12.61 25.65
N GLU A 270 1.55 13.43 26.57
CA GLU A 270 0.43 13.04 27.41
C GLU A 270 -0.80 12.62 26.59
N GLY A 271 -1.29 11.42 26.90
CA GLY A 271 -2.47 10.81 26.30
C GLY A 271 -2.18 9.92 25.09
N VAL A 272 -0.93 9.86 24.59
CA VAL A 272 -0.59 8.91 23.51
C VAL A 272 -0.73 7.48 23.99
N VAL A 273 -0.05 7.13 25.09
CA VAL A 273 -0.23 5.83 25.75
C VAL A 273 -1.09 6.03 26.98
N ALA A 274 -2.32 5.53 26.94
CA ALA A 274 -3.27 5.64 28.03
C ALA A 274 -2.92 4.69 29.17
N LYS A 275 -2.51 3.46 28.84
CA LYS A 275 -2.19 2.40 29.80
C LYS A 275 -1.14 1.43 29.25
N THR A 276 -0.44 0.77 30.16
CA THR A 276 0.42 -0.37 29.88
C THR A 276 -0.06 -1.58 30.66
N PHE A 277 -0.22 -2.72 30.00
CA PHE A 277 -0.67 -3.96 30.61
C PHE A 277 0.44 -5.02 30.55
N PRO A 278 0.68 -5.78 31.63
CA PRO A 278 1.56 -6.94 31.58
C PRO A 278 1.02 -8.00 30.61
N ILE A 279 1.92 -8.69 29.90
CA ILE A 279 1.58 -9.88 29.12
C ILE A 279 2.13 -11.10 29.84
N LYS A 280 1.25 -12.04 30.15
CA LYS A 280 1.64 -13.32 30.75
C LYS A 280 2.05 -14.31 29.69
N ARG A 281 3.15 -15.00 29.96
CA ARG A 281 3.73 -16.01 29.08
C ARG A 281 3.76 -17.39 29.72
N GLY A 282 3.64 -18.43 28.90
CA GLY A 282 3.81 -19.82 29.30
C GLY A 282 5.28 -20.22 29.37
N GLU A 283 5.57 -21.32 30.07
CA GLU A 283 6.93 -21.87 30.18
C GLU A 283 7.52 -22.26 28.80
N ASP A 284 6.67 -22.54 27.82
CA ASP A 284 7.02 -22.87 26.44
C ASP A 284 7.17 -21.63 25.52
N GLY A 285 7.13 -20.43 26.10
CA GLY A 285 7.20 -19.16 25.38
C GLY A 285 5.87 -18.67 24.80
N SER A 286 4.77 -19.40 25.00
CA SER A 286 3.46 -18.98 24.50
C SER A 286 3.01 -17.64 25.10
N PHE A 287 2.34 -16.81 24.30
CA PHE A 287 1.60 -15.63 24.78
C PHE A 287 0.22 -16.08 25.24
N LEU A 288 -0.12 -15.90 26.52
CA LEU A 288 -1.30 -16.49 27.14
C LEU A 288 -2.43 -15.48 27.37
N GLU A 289 -2.12 -14.38 28.04
CA GLU A 289 -3.10 -13.34 28.37
C GLU A 289 -2.45 -11.96 28.52
N ILE A 290 -3.22 -10.91 28.25
CA ILE A 290 -2.92 -9.54 28.64
C ILE A 290 -3.64 -9.26 29.95
N GLU A 291 -2.88 -9.16 31.04
CA GLU A 291 -3.42 -9.06 32.39
C GLU A 291 -4.30 -7.81 32.55
N GLY A 292 -5.55 -8.01 32.99
CA GLY A 292 -6.51 -6.92 33.18
C GLY A 292 -7.19 -6.41 31.92
N LEU A 293 -6.90 -6.98 30.74
CA LEU A 293 -7.50 -6.56 29.47
C LEU A 293 -8.19 -7.71 28.72
N THR A 294 -7.60 -8.90 28.70
CA THR A 294 -8.15 -10.08 28.01
C THR A 294 -8.47 -11.19 29.02
N LYS A 295 -9.45 -12.04 28.71
CA LYS A 295 -9.79 -13.26 29.46
C LYS A 295 -9.79 -14.47 28.56
#